data_AF-A0A7L4MV48-F1
#
_entry.id   AF-A0A7L4MV48-F1
#
_cell.length_a   1.000
_cell.length_b   1.000
_cell.length_c   1.000
_cell.angle_alpha   90.00
_cell.angle_beta   90.00
_cell.angle_gamma   90.00
#
_symmetry.space_group_name_H-M   'P 1'
#
loop_
_entity.id
_entity.type
_entity.pdbx_description
1 polymer ?
#
loop_
_entity_poly.entity_id
_entity_poly.type
_entity_poly.pdbx_seq_one_letter_code
_entity_poly.pdbx_strand_id
1 'polypeptide(L)'
;MHATLLSILGLALLGALRAQDSVPVQTDFQQDKLTGRWYSIGLASNSNWFKEKKHLMKMCTTVISATADGNLEVTSTYPKGDQCEKRNSLYTKTEQPGRFSYASPR
;
A
#
# COMPACT_ATOMS: atom_id res chain seq x y z
N MET A 1 3.97 -16.83 40.59
CA MET A 1 4.63 -15.70 39.90
C MET A 1 5.26 -16.13 38.57
N HIS A 2 6.13 -17.13 38.52
CA HIS A 2 6.75 -17.59 37.26
C HIS A 2 5.74 -18.16 36.23
N ALA A 3 4.78 -18.99 36.67
CA ALA A 3 3.79 -19.59 35.77
C ALA A 3 2.84 -18.55 35.12
N THR A 4 2.45 -17.51 35.87
CA THR A 4 1.63 -16.41 35.35
C THR A 4 2.41 -15.53 34.37
N LEU A 5 3.69 -15.24 34.64
CA LEU A 5 4.58 -14.54 33.71
C LEU A 5 4.77 -15.31 32.39
N LEU A 6 5.00 -16.62 32.46
CA LEU A 6 5.13 -17.48 31.28
C LEU A 6 3.84 -17.55 30.47
N SER A 7 2.67 -17.60 31.13
CA SER A 7 1.37 -17.59 30.46
C SER A 7 1.12 -16.28 29.72
N ILE A 8 1.38 -15.12 30.36
CA ILE A 8 1.25 -13.80 29.72
C ILE A 8 2.20 -13.67 28.53
N LEU A 9 3.46 -14.11 28.69
CA LEU A 9 4.44 -14.08 27.60
C LEU A 9 4.00 -14.98 26.43
N GLY A 10 3.47 -16.17 26.71
CA GLY A 10 2.92 -17.06 25.70
C GLY A 10 1.76 -16.42 24.94
N LEU A 11 0.78 -15.84 25.64
CA LEU A 11 -0.34 -15.11 25.05
C LEU A 11 0.12 -13.91 24.21
N ALA A 12 1.11 -13.15 24.68
CA ALA A 12 1.68 -12.01 23.95
C ALA A 12 2.40 -12.46 22.67
N LEU A 13 3.17 -13.55 22.72
CA LEU A 13 3.83 -14.14 21.55
C LEU A 13 2.80 -14.65 20.54
N LEU A 14 1.76 -15.35 20.99
CA LEU A 14 0.66 -15.80 20.14
C LEU A 14 -0.06 -14.59 19.49
N GLY A 15 -0.33 -13.53 20.26
CA GLY A 15 -0.91 -12.30 19.72
C GLY A 15 -0.04 -11.62 18.66
N ALA A 16 1.27 -11.55 18.90
CA ALA A 16 2.22 -11.00 17.93
C ALA A 16 2.32 -11.85 16.66
N LEU A 17 2.29 -13.18 16.78
CA LEU A 17 2.31 -14.10 15.64
C LEU A 17 1.05 -13.96 14.77
N ARG A 18 -0.12 -13.79 15.42
CA ARG A 18 -1.40 -13.56 14.73
C ARG A 18 -1.47 -12.18 14.08
N ALA A 19 -0.84 -11.18 14.67
CA ALA A 19 -0.73 -9.85 14.07
C ALA A 19 0.17 -9.82 12.81
N GLN A 20 0.89 -10.91 12.55
CA GLN A 20 1.74 -11.09 11.39
C GLN A 20 1.01 -11.72 10.19
N ASP A 21 -0.33 -11.82 10.25
CA ASP A 21 -1.13 -12.31 9.13
C ASP A 21 -0.85 -11.50 7.85
N SER A 22 -0.66 -12.22 6.75
CA SER A 22 -0.41 -11.62 5.44
C SER A 22 -1.61 -10.79 5.00
N VAL A 23 -1.37 -9.62 4.41
CA VAL A 23 -2.43 -8.80 3.82
C VAL A 23 -3.19 -9.62 2.76
N PRO A 24 -4.52 -9.78 2.90
CA PRO A 24 -5.31 -10.59 1.97
C PRO A 24 -5.27 -9.96 0.57
N VAL A 25 -5.27 -10.82 -0.44
CA VAL A 25 -5.33 -10.42 -1.85
C VAL A 25 -6.73 -10.72 -2.37
N GLN A 26 -7.27 -9.84 -3.21
CA GLN A 26 -8.59 -10.01 -3.82
C GLN A 26 -8.68 -11.36 -4.57
N THR A 27 -9.66 -12.18 -4.20
CA THR A 27 -9.96 -13.43 -4.91
C THR A 27 -10.36 -13.14 -6.36
N ASP A 28 -9.88 -13.99 -7.27
CA ASP A 28 -10.11 -13.90 -8.72
C ASP A 28 -9.76 -12.53 -9.32
N PHE A 29 -8.71 -11.89 -8.80
CA PHE A 29 -8.25 -10.58 -9.24
C PHE A 29 -8.10 -10.51 -10.77
N GLN A 30 -8.81 -9.56 -11.38
CA GLN A 30 -8.80 -9.27 -12.81
C GLN A 30 -8.07 -7.94 -13.04
N GLN A 31 -6.86 -7.99 -13.58
CA GLN A 31 -6.00 -6.81 -13.74
C GLN A 31 -6.60 -5.75 -14.67
N ASP A 32 -7.25 -6.17 -15.75
CA ASP A 32 -7.97 -5.31 -16.69
C ASP A 32 -9.05 -4.48 -15.99
N LYS A 33 -9.79 -5.08 -15.04
CA LYS A 33 -10.82 -4.38 -14.24
C LYS A 33 -10.25 -3.40 -13.22
N LEU A 34 -8.96 -3.50 -12.88
CA LEU A 34 -8.26 -2.52 -12.03
C LEU A 34 -7.83 -1.29 -12.85
N THR A 35 -7.56 -1.44 -14.15
CA THR A 35 -7.05 -0.33 -14.97
C THR A 35 -8.04 0.83 -15.07
N GLY A 36 -7.51 2.04 -15.25
CA GLY A 36 -8.31 3.26 -15.35
C GLY A 36 -7.97 4.28 -14.27
N ARG A 37 -8.93 5.18 -14.01
CA ARG A 37 -8.77 6.33 -13.10
C ARG A 37 -9.32 6.01 -11.72
N TRP A 38 -8.52 6.32 -10.71
CA TRP A 38 -8.81 6.18 -9.29
C TRP A 38 -8.62 7.50 -8.56
N TYR A 39 -9.28 7.64 -7.40
CA TYR A 39 -9.17 8.80 -6.51
C TYR A 39 -8.72 8.34 -5.13
N SER A 40 -7.63 8.93 -4.62
CA SER A 40 -7.14 8.66 -3.26
C SER A 40 -7.95 9.44 -2.24
N ILE A 41 -9.09 8.89 -1.82
CA ILE A 41 -10.02 9.53 -0.86
C ILE A 41 -9.62 9.33 0.60
N GLY A 42 -8.74 8.37 0.90
CA GLY A 42 -8.28 8.07 2.26
C GLY A 42 -6.91 7.41 2.26
N LEU A 43 -6.08 7.77 3.24
CA LEU A 43 -4.71 7.28 3.43
C LEU A 43 -4.42 7.05 4.92
N ALA A 44 -3.68 6.00 5.24
CA ALA A 44 -3.17 5.72 6.58
C ALA A 44 -1.72 5.20 6.49
N SER A 45 -0.86 5.66 7.39
CA SER A 45 0.53 5.19 7.49
C SER A 45 1.07 5.43 8.90
N ASN A 46 1.97 4.55 9.35
CA ASN A 46 2.70 4.70 10.61
C ASN A 46 3.96 5.57 10.49
N SER A 47 4.35 5.98 9.27
CA SER A 47 5.50 6.85 9.01
C SER A 47 5.40 8.19 9.75
N ASN A 48 6.47 8.61 10.41
CA ASN A 48 6.52 9.91 11.10
C ASN A 48 6.31 11.07 10.11
N TRP A 49 6.92 10.99 8.93
CA TRP A 49 6.70 11.97 7.87
C TRP A 49 5.21 12.07 7.48
N PHE A 50 4.51 10.93 7.37
CA PHE A 50 3.08 10.94 7.06
C PHE A 50 2.27 11.53 8.21
N LYS A 51 2.53 11.14 9.46
CA LYS A 51 1.85 11.68 10.65
C LYS A 51 1.97 13.21 10.72
N GLU A 52 3.15 13.74 10.44
CA GLU A 52 3.42 15.18 10.40
C GLU A 52 2.76 15.87 9.20
N LYS A 53 2.83 15.27 8.00
CA LYS A 53 2.45 15.95 6.74
C LYS A 53 1.04 15.67 6.25
N LYS A 54 0.30 14.70 6.82
CA LYS A 54 -1.04 14.31 6.34
C LYS A 54 -2.02 15.48 6.22
N HIS A 55 -1.91 16.49 7.08
CA HIS A 55 -2.79 17.67 7.06
C HIS A 55 -2.57 18.58 5.84
N LEU A 56 -1.43 18.47 5.17
CA LEU A 56 -1.10 19.19 3.94
C LEU A 56 -1.50 18.40 2.69
N MET A 57 -1.79 17.11 2.82
CA MET A 57 -2.14 16.25 1.69
C MET A 57 -3.56 16.56 1.23
N LYS A 58 -3.76 16.57 -0.10
CA LYS A 58 -5.05 16.71 -0.76
C LYS A 58 -5.35 15.47 -1.56
N MET A 59 -6.60 15.31 -2.00
CA MET A 59 -7.01 14.19 -2.85
C MET A 59 -6.14 14.13 -4.11
N CYS A 60 -5.58 12.95 -4.37
CA CYS A 60 -4.79 12.66 -5.57
C CYS A 60 -5.67 11.95 -6.60
N THR A 61 -5.42 12.19 -7.88
CA THR A 61 -5.95 11.34 -8.97
C THR A 61 -4.85 10.39 -9.41
N THR A 62 -5.17 9.10 -9.51
CA THR A 62 -4.22 8.06 -9.94
C THR A 62 -4.75 7.38 -11.19
N VAL A 63 -3.92 7.25 -12.21
CA VAL A 63 -4.22 6.47 -13.42
C VAL A 63 -3.36 5.22 -13.41
N ILE A 64 -3.99 4.07 -13.60
CA ILE A 64 -3.36 2.75 -13.63
C ILE A 64 -3.50 2.17 -15.04
N SER A 65 -2.39 1.80 -15.65
CA SER A 65 -2.33 1.08 -16.93
C SER A 65 -1.51 -0.20 -16.81
N ALA A 66 -1.86 -1.22 -17.58
CA ALA A 66 -1.09 -2.46 -17.67
C ALA A 66 -0.02 -2.34 -18.77
N THR A 67 1.18 -2.86 -18.51
CA THR A 67 2.21 -3.05 -19.55
C THR A 67 2.00 -4.38 -20.28
N ALA A 68 2.64 -4.55 -21.43
CA ALA A 68 2.62 -5.81 -22.19
C ALA A 68 3.10 -7.02 -21.35
N ASP A 69 4.07 -6.80 -20.48
CA ASP A 69 4.63 -7.85 -19.61
C ASP A 69 3.77 -8.14 -18.36
N GLY A 70 2.66 -7.40 -18.18
CA GLY A 70 1.73 -7.54 -17.07
C GLY A 70 2.07 -6.71 -15.83
N ASN A 71 3.06 -5.80 -15.91
CA ASN A 71 3.32 -4.83 -14.83
C ASN A 71 2.25 -3.72 -14.83
N LEU A 72 2.25 -2.87 -13.81
CA LEU A 72 1.40 -1.68 -13.76
C LEU A 72 2.23 -0.40 -13.82
N GLU A 73 1.91 0.46 -14.78
CA GLU A 73 2.30 1.86 -14.74
C GLU A 73 1.26 2.64 -13.95
N VAL A 74 1.70 3.21 -12.84
CA VAL A 74 0.84 3.96 -11.91
C VAL A 74 1.28 5.39 -11.89
N THR A 75 0.39 6.28 -12.32
CA THR A 75 0.64 7.71 -12.41
C THR A 75 -0.26 8.45 -11.44
N SER A 76 0.32 9.01 -10.38
CA SER A 76 -0.39 9.82 -9.40
C SER A 76 -0.17 11.31 -9.63
N THR A 77 -1.25 12.08 -9.63
CA THR A 77 -1.25 13.54 -9.82
C THR A 77 -1.87 14.19 -8.60
N TYR A 78 -1.17 15.14 -7.99
CA TYR A 78 -1.60 15.78 -6.74
C TYR A 78 -1.12 17.23 -6.65
N PRO A 79 -1.89 18.11 -6.00
CA PRO A 79 -1.46 19.47 -5.75
C PRO A 79 -0.41 19.49 -4.63
N LYS A 80 0.61 20.33 -4.78
CA LYS A 80 1.63 20.57 -3.77
C LYS A 80 2.03 22.03 -3.82
N GLY A 81 1.64 22.77 -2.78
CA GLY A 81 1.75 24.23 -2.80
C GLY A 81 0.87 24.82 -3.89
N ASP A 82 1.47 25.63 -4.75
CA ASP A 82 0.86 26.30 -5.91
C ASP A 82 0.96 25.47 -7.21
N GLN A 83 1.60 24.30 -7.18
CA GLN A 83 1.86 23.48 -8.35
C GLN A 83 1.10 22.15 -8.32
N CYS A 84 0.93 21.57 -9.51
CA CYS A 84 0.46 20.21 -9.67
C CYS A 84 1.66 19.29 -9.96
N GLU A 85 1.95 18.37 -9.04
CA GLU A 85 3.01 17.38 -9.23
C GLU A 85 2.43 16.08 -9.82
N LYS A 86 3.23 15.44 -10.68
CA LYS A 86 2.95 14.12 -11.25
C LYS A 86 4.06 13.16 -10.84
N ARG A 87 3.68 11.97 -10.38
CA ARG A 87 4.60 10.89 -10.04
C ARG A 87 4.23 9.62 -10.77
N ASN A 88 5.21 9.06 -11.46
CA ASN A 88 5.09 7.79 -12.14
C ASN A 88 5.82 6.72 -11.32
N SER A 89 5.20 5.56 -11.21
CA SER A 89 5.73 4.41 -10.49
C SER A 89 5.45 3.16 -11.32
N LEU A 90 6.46 2.29 -11.44
CA LEU A 90 6.30 0.97 -12.05
C LEU A 90 6.15 -0.06 -10.95
N TYR A 91 5.01 -0.76 -10.96
CA TYR A 91 4.72 -1.87 -10.07
C TYR A 91 4.94 -3.18 -10.83
N THR A 92 5.93 -3.95 -10.42
CA THR A 92 6.32 -5.21 -11.05
C THR A 92 5.38 -6.32 -10.59
N LYS A 93 4.86 -7.11 -11.54
CA LYS A 93 4.01 -8.26 -11.21
C LYS A 93 4.80 -9.28 -10.38
N THR A 94 4.09 -10.01 -9.53
CA THR A 94 4.61 -11.20 -8.85
C THR A 94 3.95 -12.45 -9.41
N GLU A 95 4.35 -13.63 -8.92
CA GLU A 95 3.68 -14.89 -9.28
C GLU A 95 2.22 -14.94 -8.79
N GLN A 96 1.87 -14.15 -7.77
CA GLN A 96 0.51 -14.08 -7.23
C GLN A 96 -0.29 -12.94 -7.90
N PRO A 97 -1.40 -13.22 -8.61
CA PRO A 97 -2.28 -12.19 -9.15
C PRO A 97 -2.80 -11.23 -8.08
N GLY A 98 -2.84 -9.94 -8.37
CA GLY A 98 -3.25 -8.90 -7.41
C GLY A 98 -2.16 -8.48 -6.41
N ARG A 99 -0.98 -9.11 -6.45
CA ARG A 99 0.20 -8.69 -5.68
C ARG A 99 1.28 -8.17 -6.61
N PHE A 100 1.76 -6.97 -6.32
CA PHE A 100 2.79 -6.28 -7.07
C PHE A 100 3.89 -5.77 -6.14
N SER A 101 5.10 -5.70 -6.66
CA SER A 101 6.28 -5.17 -5.97
C SER A 101 6.63 -3.78 -6.52
N TYR A 102 6.99 -2.86 -5.64
CA TYR A 102 7.46 -1.53 -6.02
C TYR A 102 8.77 -1.23 -5.28
N ALA A 103 9.78 -0.81 -6.04
CA ALA A 103 11.03 -0.29 -5.50
C ALA A 103 11.03 1.23 -5.65
N SER A 104 11.13 1.94 -4.52
CA SER A 104 11.32 3.39 -4.55
C SER A 104 12.72 3.71 -5.07
N PRO A 105 12.88 4.58 -6.08
CA PRO A 105 14.20 5.04 -6.53
C PRO A 105 14.84 6.07 -5.58
N ARG A 106 14.34 6.17 -4.34
CA ARG A 106 14.79 7.10 -3.30
C ARG A 106 15.52 6.35 -2.21
#